data_AF-A0AAN7SDU0-F1
#
_entry.id   AF-A0AAN7SDU0-F1
#
_cell.length_a   1.000
_cell.length_b   1.000
_cell.length_c   1.000
_cell.angle_alpha   90.00
_cell.angle_beta   90.00
_cell.angle_gamma   90.00
#
_symmetry.space_group_name_H-M   'P 1'
#
loop_
_entity.id
_entity.type
_entity.pdbx_description
1 polymer ?
#
loop_
_entity_poly.entity_id
_entity_poly.type
_entity_poly.pdbx_seq_one_letter_code
_entity_poly.pdbx_strand_id
1 'polypeptide(L)' 'MYQRRNFFWSDEQKYVRELGLRRILKCRRRASSRNQGIIRVFQVPKLNFKAEEYIDMIDWQSSEVTEPPL' A
#
# COMPACT_ATOMS: atom_id res chain seq x y z
N MET A 1 3.19 -14.27 30.55
CA MET A 1 1.84 -13.78 30.24
C MET A 1 1.91 -12.94 28.97
N TYR A 2 1.58 -13.52 27.82
CA TYR A 2 1.42 -12.74 26.59
C TYR A 2 -0.07 -12.40 26.46
N GLN A 3 -0.44 -11.14 26.67
CA GLN A 3 -1.76 -10.66 26.28
C GLN A 3 -1.85 -10.77 24.76
N ARG A 4 -2.49 -11.84 24.27
CA ARG A 4 -2.96 -11.93 22.90
C ARG A 4 -4.03 -10.85 22.72
N ARG A 5 -3.65 -9.69 22.20
CA ARG A 5 -4.60 -8.84 21.48
C ARG A 5 -5.07 -9.67 20.30
N ASN A 6 -6.23 -10.31 20.44
CA ASN A 6 -6.97 -10.85 19.32
C ASN A 6 -7.47 -9.64 18.51
N PHE A 7 -6.58 -9.06 17.70
CA PHE A 7 -6.95 -8.07 16.71
C PHE A 7 -7.67 -8.86 15.60
N PHE A 8 -8.97 -8.93 15.75
CA PHE A 8 -9.90 -9.57 14.83
C PHE A 8 -9.74 -8.90 13.46
N TRP A 9 -9.31 -9.66 12.46
CA TRP A 9 -8.93 -9.21 11.12
C TRP A 9 -10.11 -8.72 10.25
N SER A 10 -11.16 -8.13 10.82
CA SER A 10 -12.39 -7.81 10.08
C SER A 10 -12.88 -6.39 10.36
N ASP A 11 -12.90 -5.58 9.30
CA ASP A 11 -13.68 -4.35 9.09
C ASP A 11 -13.40 -3.05 9.88
N GLU A 12 -12.82 -3.06 11.08
CA GLU A 12 -12.81 -1.82 11.90
C GLU A 12 -11.75 -0.77 11.52
N GLN A 13 -10.74 -1.11 10.72
CA GLN A 13 -9.70 -0.16 10.29
C GLN A 13 -10.15 0.69 9.09
N LYS A 14 -11.19 1.51 9.28
CA LYS A 14 -11.71 2.45 8.25
C LYS A 14 -10.61 3.29 7.61
N TYR A 15 -9.66 3.75 8.43
CA TYR A 15 -8.54 4.58 7.98
C TYR A 15 -7.63 3.87 6.97
N VAL A 16 -7.37 2.56 7.15
CA VAL A 16 -6.55 1.76 6.21
C VAL A 16 -7.25 1.60 4.88
N ARG A 17 -8.56 1.32 4.89
CA ARG A 17 -9.37 1.22 3.66
C ARG A 17 -9.38 2.53 2.87
N GLU A 18 -9.63 3.62 3.58
CA GLU A 18 -9.62 4.95 2.97
C GLU A 18 -8.24 5.31 2.38
N LEU A 19 -7.18 5.01 3.13
CA LEU A 19 -5.80 5.22 2.68
C LEU A 19 -5.47 4.36 1.45
N GLY A 20 -5.88 3.09 1.44
CA GLY A 20 -5.75 2.17 0.30
C GLY A 20 -6.49 2.67 -0.94
N LEU A 21 -7.74 3.10 -0.79
CA LEU A 21 -8.55 3.65 -1.89
C LEU A 21 -7.91 4.93 -2.47
N ARG A 22 -7.50 5.87 -1.62
CA ARG A 22 -6.82 7.10 -2.04
C ARG A 22 -5.55 6.79 -2.85
N ARG A 23 -4.78 5.79 -2.41
CA ARG A 23 -3.56 5.35 -3.11
C ARG A 23 -3.88 4.74 -4.47
N ILE A 24 -4.84 3.83 -4.57
CA ILE A 24 -5.26 3.22 -5.85
C ILE A 24 -5.68 4.30 -6.85
N LEU A 25 -6.53 5.25 -6.42
CA LEU A 25 -6.99 6.34 -7.29
C LEU A 25 -5.83 7.24 -7.75
N LYS A 26 -4.88 7.56 -6.87
CA LYS A 26 -3.67 8.33 -7.21
C LYS A 26 -2.81 7.60 -8.24
N CYS A 27 -2.66 6.28 -8.11
CA CYS A 27 -1.85 5.47 -9.03
C CYS A 27 -2.49 5.36 -10.40
N ARG A 28 -3.80 5.11 -10.48
CA ARG A 28 -4.54 5.08 -11.74
C ARG A 28 -4.42 6.40 -12.51
N ARG A 29 -4.55 7.54 -11.82
CA ARG A 29 -4.36 8.87 -12.43
C ARG A 29 -2.95 9.04 -13.01
N ARG A 30 -1.91 8.51 -12.36
CA ARG A 30 -0.51 8.58 -12.82
C ARG A 30 -0.21 7.60 -13.97
N ALA A 31 -0.79 6.41 -13.93
CA ALA A 31 -0.54 5.38 -14.94
C ALA A 31 -1.27 5.67 -16.26
N SER A 32 -2.40 6.38 -16.21
CA SER A 32 -3.13 6.85 -17.40
C SER A 32 -2.26 7.68 -18.37
N SER A 33 -1.15 8.28 -17.90
CA SER A 33 -0.25 9.09 -18.72
C SER A 33 1.04 8.40 -19.14
N ARG A 34 1.35 7.21 -18.61
CA ARG A 34 2.69 6.63 -18.70
C ARG A 34 2.63 5.11 -18.73
N ASN A 35 2.45 4.49 -19.90
CA ASN A 35 2.77 3.08 -20.21
C ASN A 35 1.58 2.14 -20.54
N GLN A 36 0.82 2.45 -21.59
CA GLN A 36 0.04 1.43 -22.31
C GLN A 36 1.01 0.55 -23.12
N GLY A 37 1.56 -0.51 -22.51
CA GLY A 37 2.37 -1.52 -23.22
C GLY A 37 3.73 -1.92 -22.61
N ILE A 38 4.13 -1.35 -21.47
CA ILE A 38 5.41 -1.72 -20.81
C ILE A 38 5.14 -2.80 -19.75
N ILE A 39 5.96 -3.86 -19.75
CA ILE A 39 5.96 -4.91 -18.73
C ILE A 39 6.26 -4.27 -17.36
N ARG A 40 5.34 -4.44 -16.41
CA ARG A 40 5.51 -3.93 -15.04
C ARG A 40 6.44 -4.88 -14.28
N VAL A 41 7.61 -4.38 -13.88
CA VAL A 41 8.50 -5.12 -12.98
C VAL A 41 8.18 -4.69 -11.56
N PHE A 42 7.84 -5.65 -10.70
CA PHE A 42 7.62 -5.39 -9.28
C PHE A 42 8.96 -5.07 -8.62
N GLN A 43 9.12 -3.82 -8.17
CA GLN A 43 10.26 -3.41 -7.36
C GLN A 43 9.87 -3.50 -5.88
N VAL A 44 10.66 -4.21 -5.09
CA VAL A 44 10.44 -4.32 -3.64
C VAL A 44 10.82 -2.97 -3.02
N PRO A 45 9.88 -2.27 -2.36
CA PRO A 45 10.20 -1.02 -1.69
C PRO A 45 11.08 -1.27 -0.46
N LYS A 46 11.82 -0.24 -0.05
CA LYS A 46 12.59 -0.28 1.19
C LYS A 46 11.65 -0.44 2.38
N LEU A 47 11.80 -1.53 3.12
CA LEU A 47 10.97 -1.82 4.29
C LEU A 47 11.55 -1.17 5.55
N ASN A 48 10.68 -0.53 6.33
CA ASN A 48 10.94 0.00 7.65
C ASN A 48 10.50 -1.02 8.72
N PHE A 49 11.43 -1.83 9.20
CA PHE A 49 11.17 -2.79 10.27
C PHE A 49 11.00 -2.16 11.67
N LYS A 50 11.27 -0.86 11.82
CA LYS A 50 11.02 -0.11 13.06
C LYS A 50 9.61 0.47 13.13
N ALA A 51 8.78 0.24 12.12
CA ALA A 51 7.41 0.73 12.09
C ALA A 51 6.58 0.10 13.22
N GLU A 52 5.77 0.91 13.90
CA GLU A 52 4.84 0.44 14.94
C GLU A 52 3.64 -0.28 14.31
N GLU A 53 3.20 0.17 13.13
CA GLU A 53 2.12 -0.43 12.37
C GLU A 53 2.60 -0.91 10.99
N TYR A 54 1.96 -1.98 10.49
CA TYR A 54 2.31 -2.57 9.19
C TYR A 54 2.14 -1.61 8.01
N ILE A 55 1.23 -0.64 8.13
CA ILE A 55 0.95 0.35 7.09
C ILE A 55 2.12 1.32 6.85
N ASP A 56 2.96 1.50 7.87
CA ASP A 56 4.11 2.40 7.89
C ASP A 56 5.42 1.65 7.59
N MET A 57 5.35 0.33 7.37
CA MET A 57 6.50 -0.46 6.94
C MET A 57 6.98 -0.05 5.55
N ILE A 58 6.12 0.54 4.73
CA ILE A 58 6.49 1.03 3.40
C ILE A 58 6.33 2.55 3.41
N ASP A 59 7.38 3.26 3.00
CA ASP A 59 7.23 4.68 2.70
C ASP A 59 6.56 4.85 1.33
N TRP A 60 5.25 5.07 1.38
CA TRP A 60 4.41 5.25 0.19
C TRP A 60 4.61 6.59 -0.53
N GLN A 61 5.36 7.54 0.04
CA GLN A 61 5.73 8.78 -0.65
C GLN A 61 6.99 8.57 -1.50
N SER A 62 7.96 7.81 -0.99
CA SER A 62 9.21 7.52 -1.70
C SER A 62 9.11 6.32 -2.64
N SER A 63 8.20 5.37 -2.37
CA SER A 63 8.05 4.19 -3.21
C SER A 63 7.43 4.52 -4.57
N GLU A 64 7.97 3.95 -5.63
CA GLU A 64 7.27 3.89 -6.90
C GLU A 64 6.01 3.03 -6.71
N VAL A 65 4.85 3.59 -7.04
CA VAL A 65 3.57 2.88 -6.96
C VAL A 65 2.99 2.77 -8.35
N THR A 66 2.85 1.56 -8.83
CA THR A 66 2.19 1.24 -10.09
C THR A 66 0.70 1.02 -9.86
N GLU A 67 -0.13 1.30 -10.86
CA GLU A 67 -1.56 0.98 -10.75
C GLU A 67 -1.78 -0.54 -10.64
N PRO A 68 -2.85 -0.99 -9.97
CA PRO A 68 -3.22 -2.40 -9.96
C PRO A 68 -3.57 -2.88 -11.38
N PRO A 69 -3.40 -4.18 -11.70
CA PRO A 69 -3.92 -4.75 -12.95
C PRO A 69 -5.45 -4.58 -13.03
N LEU A 70 -5.97 -4.45 -14.26
CA LEU A 70 -7.40 -4.43 -14.55
C LEU A 70 -7.98 -5.84 -14.56
#